data_AF-A0A954WFW6-F1
#
_entry.id   AF-A0A954WFW6-F1
#
_cell.length_a   1.000
_cell.length_b   1.000
_cell.length_c   1.000
_cell.angle_alpha   90.00
_cell.angle_beta   90.00
_cell.angle_gamma   90.00
#
_symmetry.space_group_name_H-M   'P 1'
#
loop_
_entity.id
_entity.type
_entity.pdbx_description
1 polymer ?
#
loop_
_entity_poly.entity_id
_entity_poly.type
_entity_poly.pdbx_seq_one_letter_code
_entity_poly.pdbx_strand_id
1 'polypeptide(L)' 'MKMSRKVGRHGRVVMSDINSAMLQRGRDRLLDRGVAGNVDWLISDAEALPFADDSFAVVTIGFGLR' A
#
# COMPACT_ATOMS: atom_id res chain seq x y z
N MET A 1 9.45 1.22 2.62
CA MET A 1 10.58 0.33 3.00
C MET A 1 10.42 -0.30 4.39
N LYS A 2 10.01 0.45 5.43
CA LYS A 2 9.88 -0.11 6.80
C LYS A 2 8.77 -1.17 6.89
N MET A 3 7.59 -0.92 6.29
CA MET A 3 6.43 -1.81 6.47
C MET A 3 6.61 -3.19 5.86
N SER A 4 7.03 -3.29 4.60
CA SER A 4 7.32 -4.58 3.92
C SER A 4 8.25 -5.50 4.72
N ARG A 5 9.27 -4.93 5.39
CA ARG A 5 10.16 -5.70 6.29
C ARG A 5 9.51 -6.00 7.65
N LYS A 6 8.78 -5.03 8.21
CA LYS A 6 8.12 -5.16 9.53
C LYS A 6 7.04 -6.24 9.56
N VAL A 7 6.29 -6.43 8.46
CA VAL A 7 5.25 -7.46 8.38
C VAL A 7 5.83 -8.88 8.25
N GLY A 8 7.16 -9.01 8.12
CA GLY A 8 7.83 -10.30 8.02
C GLY A 8 7.65 -10.98 6.67
N ARG A 9 8.21 -12.19 6.54
CA ARG A 9 8.25 -12.94 5.26
C ARG A 9 6.88 -13.32 4.71
N HIS A 10 5.91 -13.53 5.59
CA HIS A 10 4.54 -13.93 5.24
C HIS A 10 3.55 -12.77 5.27
N GLY A 11 4.01 -11.58 5.67
CA GLY A 11 3.16 -10.41 5.71
C GLY A 11 3.04 -9.74 4.35
N ARG A 12 1.88 -9.14 4.13
CA ARG A 12 1.52 -8.41 2.91
C ARG A 12 1.29 -6.95 3.24
N VAL A 13 1.73 -6.06 2.35
CA VAL A 13 1.43 -4.63 2.42
C VAL A 13 0.66 -4.25 1.16
N VAL A 14 -0.46 -3.57 1.32
CA VAL A 14 -1.20 -2.96 0.21
C VAL A 14 -1.02 -1.45 0.31
N MET A 15 -0.52 -0.83 -0.75
CA MET A 15 -0.49 0.62 -0.89
C MET A 15 -1.66 1.06 -1.76
N SER A 16 -2.51 1.93 -1.22
CA SER A 16 -3.70 2.43 -1.91
C SER A 16 -3.66 3.95 -2.01
N ASP A 17 -4.04 4.47 -3.17
CA ASP A 17 -4.24 5.91 -3.42
C ASP A 17 -5.21 6.08 -4.61
N ILE A 18 -6.03 7.12 -4.61
CA ILE A 18 -6.91 7.44 -5.74
C ILE A 18 -6.12 8.02 -6.93
N ASN A 19 -4.96 8.63 -6.66
CA ASN A 19 -4.10 9.24 -7.66
C ASN A 19 -3.11 8.22 -8.23
N SER A 20 -3.39 7.76 -9.44
CA SER A 20 -2.56 6.80 -10.16
C SER A 20 -1.10 7.26 -10.34
N ALA A 21 -0.86 8.54 -10.60
CA ALA A 21 0.48 9.08 -10.81
C ALA A 21 1.30 9.10 -9.52
N MET A 22 0.68 9.39 -8.37
CA MET A 22 1.35 9.30 -7.07
C MET A 22 1.65 7.85 -6.70
N LEU A 23 0.70 6.94 -6.92
CA LEU A 23 0.87 5.53 -6.65
C LEU A 23 2.02 4.92 -7.48
N GLN A 24 2.08 5.24 -8.78
CA GLN A 24 3.15 4.82 -9.68
C GLN A 24 4.52 5.32 -9.21
N ARG A 25 4.66 6.62 -8.89
CA ARG A 25 5.93 7.14 -8.36
C ARG A 25 6.36 6.45 -7.07
N GLY A 26 5.42 6.17 -6.18
CA GLY A 26 5.69 5.44 -4.94
C GLY A 26 6.15 3.99 -5.21
N ARG A 27 5.56 3.34 -6.22
CA ARG A 27 5.96 2.02 -6.70
C ARG A 27 7.38 2.00 -7.25
N ASP A 28 7.68 2.87 -8.21
CA ASP A 28 8.99 2.90 -8.86
C ASP A 28 10.10 3.15 -7.83
N ARG A 29 9.87 4.08 -6.89
CA ARG A 29 10.80 4.33 -5.78
C ARG A 29 11.05 3.11 -4.89
N LEU A 30 10.05 2.25 -4.69
CA LEU A 30 10.24 1.02 -3.92
C LEU A 30 10.97 -0.05 -4.74
N LEU A 31 10.68 -0.17 -6.04
CA LEU A 31 11.39 -1.05 -6.95
C LEU A 31 12.87 -0.69 -7.07
N ASP A 32 13.19 0.60 -7.25
CA ASP A 32 14.57 1.11 -7.29
C ASP A 32 15.37 0.78 -6.02
N ARG A 33 14.68 0.59 -4.90
CA ARG A 33 15.27 0.22 -3.60
C ARG A 33 15.32 -1.30 -3.38
N GLY A 34 15.01 -2.09 -4.40
CA GLY A 34 14.95 -3.55 -4.32
C GLY A 34 13.79 -4.09 -3.48
N VAL A 35 12.75 -3.28 -3.24
CA VAL A 35 11.55 -3.73 -2.52
C VAL A 35 10.53 -4.19 -3.56
N ALA A 36 10.59 -5.47 -3.87
CA ALA A 36 9.63 -6.19 -4.69
C ALA A 36 9.26 -7.51 -3.99
N GLY A 37 7.99 -7.92 -4.03
CA GLY A 37 7.58 -9.29 -3.66
C GLY A 37 6.44 -9.42 -2.64
N ASN A 38 6.30 -8.49 -1.69
CA ASN A 38 5.20 -8.52 -0.70
C ASN A 38 4.43 -7.19 -0.58
N VAL A 39 4.55 -6.36 -1.61
CA VAL A 39 3.87 -5.07 -1.68
C VAL A 39 3.00 -5.05 -2.92
N ASP A 40 1.70 -4.89 -2.71
CA ASP A 40 0.71 -4.71 -3.76
C ASP A 40 0.26 -3.26 -3.83
N TRP A 41 -0.28 -2.90 -5.00
CA TRP A 41 -0.68 -1.53 -5.34
C TRP A 41 -2.12 -1.55 -5.77
N LEU A 42 -2.94 -0.67 -5.21
CA LEU A 42 -4.35 -0.55 -5.52
C LEU A 42 -4.68 0.92 -5.82
N ILE A 43 -5.31 1.18 -6.95
CA ILE A 43 -5.92 2.50 -7.20
C ILE A 43 -7.35 2.40 -6.71
N SER A 44 -7.70 3.13 -5.65
CA SER A 44 -9.03 3.07 -5.05
C SER A 44 -9.29 4.29 -4.17
N ASP A 45 -10.56 4.64 -4.05
CA ASP A 45 -11.05 5.58 -3.05
C ASP A 45 -10.97 4.94 -1.66
N ALA A 46 -10.39 5.66 -0.69
CA ALA A 46 -10.28 5.20 0.68
C ALA A 46 -11.65 5.04 1.37
N GLU A 47 -12.69 5.74 0.90
CA GLU A 47 -14.06 5.58 1.40
C GLU A 47 -14.78 4.35 0.79
N ALA A 48 -14.23 3.73 -0.27
CA ALA A 48 -14.85 2.62 -1.00
C ALA A 48 -13.82 1.56 -1.41
N LEU A 49 -13.09 1.03 -0.44
CA LEU A 49 -12.08 0.00 -0.67
C LEU A 49 -12.71 -1.35 -1.06
N PRO A 50 -12.18 -2.07 -2.07
CA PRO A 50 -12.68 -3.36 -2.54
C PRO A 50 -12.17 -4.52 -1.66
N PHE A 51 -12.24 -4.37 -0.34
CA PHE A 51 -11.87 -5.40 0.62
C PHE A 51 -13.06 -5.71 1.51
N ALA A 52 -13.16 -6.96 1.96
CA ALA A 52 -14.13 -7.33 2.98
C ALA A 52 -13.76 -6.67 4.32
N ASP A 53 -14.73 -6.57 5.21
CA ASP A 53 -14.49 -6.16 6.59
C ASP A 53 -13.38 -7.01 7.24
N ASP A 54 -12.62 -6.39 8.13
CA ASP A 54 -11.51 -7.03 8.87
C ASP A 54 -10.41 -7.67 8.00
N SER A 55 -10.28 -7.26 6.74
CA SER A 55 -9.23 -7.75 5.82
C SER A 55 -7.79 -7.34 6.21
N PHE A 56 -7.63 -6.37 7.11
CA PHE A 56 -6.32 -5.84 7.50
C PHE A 56 -6.17 -5.82 9.02
N ALA A 57 -5.07 -6.39 9.52
CA ALA A 57 -4.69 -6.30 10.92
C ALA A 57 -4.27 -4.88 11.35
N VAL A 58 -3.77 -4.07 10.40
CA VAL A 58 -3.29 -2.71 10.66
C VAL A 58 -3.54 -1.84 9.43
N VAL A 59 -4.03 -0.63 9.66
CA VAL A 59 -4.17 0.42 8.65
C VAL A 59 -3.38 1.65 9.08
N THR A 60 -2.71 2.30 8.13
CA THR A 60 -2.01 3.57 8.37
C THR A 60 -2.36 4.56 7.27
N ILE A 61 -2.69 5.79 7.64
CA ILE A 61 -3.03 6.87 6.70
C ILE A 61 -1.88 7.88 6.71
N GLY A 62 -1.25 8.09 5.55
CA GLY A 62 -0.18 9.09 5.39
C GLY A 62 -0.71 10.48 5.05
N PHE A 63 -1.85 10.55 4.39
CA PHE A 63 -2.50 11.78 3.95
C PHE A 63 -3.99 11.50 3.73
N GLY A 64 -4.85 12.43 4.09
CA GLY A 64 -6.29 12.34 3.89
C GLY A 64 -6.85 13.71 3.55
N LEU A 65 -7.71 13.75 2.56
CA LEU A 65 -8.52 14.91 2.20
C LEU A 65 -9.98 14.49 2.31
N ARG A 66 -10.84 15.45 2.64
CA ARG A 66 -12.28 15.27 2.75
C ARG A 66 -12.99 16.35 1.95
#